data_AF-A0AAV5D447-F1
#
_entry.id   AF-A0AAV5D447-F1
#
_cell.length_a   1.000
_cell.length_b   1.000
_cell.length_c   1.000
_cell.angle_alpha   90.00
_cell.angle_beta   90.00
_cell.angle_gamma   90.00
#
_symmetry.space_group_name_H-M   'P 1'
#
loop_
_entity.id
_entity.type
_entity.pdbx_description
1 polymer ?
#
loop_
_entity_poly.entity_id
_entity_poly.type
_entity_poly.pdbx_seq_one_letter_code
_entity_poly.pdbx_strand_id
1 'polypeptide(L)'
;MIYVLNGCKNLKKLEIRDSPFGDAALLAGMERYEAIRSLWMSSCNITLGACKSLATSMPNLNVEVMTEVAWSIDEADEEANNAKKVDKLYLYRTIAGPRDDVPGFVTVL
;
A
#
# COMPACT_ATOMS: atom_id res chain seq x y z
N MET A 1 10.60 14.22 -13.09
CA MET A 1 11.45 13.01 -12.92
C MET A 1 10.73 11.85 -13.58
N ILE A 2 11.43 10.98 -14.32
CA ILE A 2 10.80 9.82 -14.98
C ILE A 2 10.89 8.63 -14.02
N TYR A 3 9.75 7.98 -13.74
CA TYR A 3 9.64 6.77 -12.94
C TYR A 3 8.51 5.89 -13.47
N VAL A 4 8.48 4.61 -13.10
CA VAL A 4 7.59 3.59 -13.67
C VAL A 4 6.11 4.02 -13.71
N LEU A 5 5.59 4.55 -12.60
CA LEU A 5 4.18 4.94 -12.51
C LEU A 5 3.80 6.07 -13.48
N ASN A 6 4.71 7.00 -13.76
CA ASN A 6 4.50 8.11 -14.69
C ASN A 6 4.87 7.74 -16.15
N GLY A 7 5.95 6.98 -16.35
CA GLY A 7 6.48 6.64 -17.67
C GLY A 7 5.72 5.52 -18.38
N CYS A 8 5.25 4.50 -17.65
CA CYS A 8 4.58 3.33 -18.23
C CYS A 8 3.08 3.60 -18.42
N LYS A 9 2.70 4.25 -19.53
CA LYS A 9 1.31 4.66 -19.78
C LYS A 9 0.30 3.50 -19.86
N ASN A 10 0.74 2.33 -20.32
CA ASN A 10 -0.09 1.13 -20.49
C ASN A 10 0.05 0.12 -19.34
N LEU A 11 0.67 0.52 -18.21
CA LEU A 11 0.81 -0.36 -17.06
C LEU A 11 -0.56 -0.83 -16.57
N LYS A 12 -0.68 -2.14 -16.29
CA LYS A 12 -1.91 -2.73 -15.73
C LYS A 12 -1.67 -3.47 -14.42
N LYS A 13 -0.47 -4.02 -14.23
CA LYS A 13 -0.08 -4.71 -13.01
C LYS A 13 1.37 -4.38 -12.73
N LEU A 14 1.69 -4.10 -11.47
CA LEU A 14 3.05 -3.89 -11.00
C LEU A 14 3.27 -4.74 -9.75
N GLU A 15 4.36 -5.49 -9.73
CA GLU A 15 4.73 -6.33 -8.60
C GLU A 15 6.20 -6.07 -8.29
N ILE A 16 6.50 -5.75 -7.04
CA ILE A 16 7.83 -5.35 -6.58
C ILE A 16 8.17 -6.17 -5.33
N ARG A 17 9.38 -6.71 -5.28
CA ARG A 17 9.89 -7.48 -4.15
C ARG A 17 11.34 -7.11 -3.84
N ASP A 18 11.72 -7.15 -2.57
CA ASP A 18 13.10 -7.04 -2.08
C ASP A 18 13.84 -5.82 -2.68
N SER A 19 13.12 -4.69 -2.76
CA SER A 19 13.57 -3.50 -3.48
C SER A 19 13.56 -2.27 -2.56
N PRO A 20 14.49 -1.32 -2.73
CA PRO A 20 14.65 -0.18 -1.84
C PRO A 20 13.61 0.93 -2.06
N PHE A 21 12.44 0.62 -2.61
CA PHE A 21 11.36 1.59 -2.78
C PHE A 21 10.63 1.81 -1.45
N GLY A 22 10.35 3.06 -1.12
CA GLY A 22 9.64 3.43 0.10
C GLY A 22 8.54 4.45 -0.14
N ASP A 23 8.13 5.13 0.91
CA ASP A 23 6.96 6.02 0.96
C ASP A 23 6.93 7.05 -0.16
N ALA A 24 8.06 7.69 -0.44
CA ALA A 24 8.17 8.66 -1.53
C ALA A 24 7.81 8.05 -2.90
N ALA A 25 8.25 6.81 -3.17
CA ALA A 25 7.92 6.12 -4.41
C ALA A 25 6.45 5.68 -4.46
N LEU A 26 5.89 5.27 -3.31
CA LEU A 26 4.49 4.90 -3.17
C LEU A 26 3.56 6.10 -3.44
N LEU A 27 3.89 7.26 -2.88
CA LEU A 27 3.04 8.46 -2.92
C LEU A 27 3.23 9.30 -4.19
N ALA A 28 4.40 9.26 -4.84
CA ALA A 28 4.71 10.09 -6.02
C ALA A 28 3.89 9.77 -7.29
N GLY A 29 3.14 8.66 -7.33
CA GLY A 29 2.34 8.27 -8.50
C GLY A 29 0.93 7.84 -8.14
N MET A 30 0.39 8.37 -7.04
CA MET A 30 -0.91 7.95 -6.49
C MET A 30 -2.05 8.06 -7.51
N GLU A 31 -2.06 9.11 -8.32
CA GLU A 31 -3.05 9.37 -9.38
C GLU A 31 -3.10 8.28 -10.45
N ARG A 32 -2.09 7.41 -10.52
CA ARG A 32 -1.99 6.33 -11.49
C ARG A 32 -2.61 5.03 -10.99
N TYR A 33 -2.83 4.88 -9.68
CA TYR A 33 -3.30 3.62 -9.11
C TYR A 33 -4.72 3.27 -9.55
N GLU A 34 -5.59 4.25 -9.79
CA GLU A 34 -6.92 4.01 -10.37
C GLU A 34 -6.87 3.59 -11.86
N ALA A 35 -5.75 3.83 -12.56
CA ALA A 35 -5.58 3.46 -13.97
C ALA A 35 -4.99 2.04 -14.16
N ILE A 36 -4.46 1.44 -13.09
CA ILE A 36 -3.93 0.07 -13.08
C ILE A 36 -4.91 -0.88 -12.38
N ARG A 37 -4.76 -2.19 -12.59
CA ARG A 37 -5.55 -3.21 -11.89
C ARG A 37 -5.06 -3.39 -10.46
N SER A 38 -3.75 -3.52 -10.27
CA SER A 38 -3.18 -3.73 -8.95
C SER A 38 -1.69 -3.40 -8.86
N LEU A 39 -1.26 -3.08 -7.65
CA LEU A 39 0.13 -3.03 -7.22
C LEU A 39 0.35 -4.05 -6.10
N TRP A 40 1.43 -4.81 -6.19
CA TRP A 40 1.96 -5.62 -5.09
C TRP A 40 3.35 -5.12 -4.71
N MET A 41 3.58 -4.93 -3.41
CA MET A 41 4.91 -4.63 -2.87
C MET A 41 5.16 -5.52 -1.66
N SER A 42 6.33 -6.14 -1.61
CA SER A 42 6.74 -7.00 -0.48
C SER A 42 8.21 -6.80 -0.17
N SER A 43 8.60 -6.85 1.10
CA SER A 43 9.98 -6.58 1.54
C SER A 43 10.51 -5.25 0.99
N CYS A 44 9.68 -4.21 1.03
CA CYS A 44 10.02 -2.85 0.59
C CYS A 44 10.15 -1.91 1.80
N ASN A 45 10.64 -0.69 1.59
CA ASN A 45 10.80 0.31 2.64
C ASN A 45 9.55 1.17 2.84
N ILE A 46 8.37 0.54 2.84
CA ILE A 46 7.08 1.23 2.99
C ILE A 46 6.63 1.19 4.44
N THR A 47 6.17 2.33 4.94
CA THR A 47 5.66 2.48 6.31
C THR A 47 4.14 2.37 6.38
N LEU A 48 3.62 1.99 7.55
CA LEU A 48 2.18 1.96 7.81
C LEU A 48 1.55 3.35 7.66
N GLY A 49 2.25 4.40 8.09
CA GLY A 49 1.81 5.79 7.94
C GLY A 49 1.55 6.15 6.48
N ALA A 50 2.47 5.81 5.57
CA ALA A 50 2.28 6.06 4.14
C ALA A 50 1.10 5.28 3.55
N CYS A 51 0.87 4.03 3.99
CA CYS A 51 -0.30 3.25 3.58
C CYS A 51 -1.61 3.93 4.03
N LYS A 52 -1.69 4.40 5.30
CA LYS A 52 -2.85 5.14 5.81
C LYS A 52 -3.09 6.45 5.06
N SER A 53 -2.03 7.22 4.78
CA SER A 53 -2.12 8.44 3.98
C SER A 53 -2.63 8.17 2.56
N LEU A 54 -2.18 7.07 1.94
CA LEU A 54 -2.64 6.65 0.63
C LEU A 54 -4.13 6.29 0.63
N ALA A 55 -4.57 5.47 1.60
CA ALA A 55 -5.97 5.07 1.75
C ALA A 55 -6.89 6.30 1.95
N THR A 56 -6.47 7.22 2.82
CA THR A 56 -7.21 8.47 3.08
C THR A 56 -7.36 9.32 1.82
N SER A 57 -6.32 9.35 0.98
CA SER A 57 -6.31 10.20 -0.21
C SER A 57 -7.04 9.58 -1.41
N MET A 58 -7.29 8.27 -1.40
CA MET A 58 -7.85 7.53 -2.53
C MET A 58 -8.89 6.48 -2.08
N PRO A 59 -10.13 6.90 -1.82
CA PRO A 59 -11.15 6.04 -1.23
C PRO A 59 -11.65 4.91 -2.15
N ASN A 60 -11.36 4.97 -3.46
CA ASN A 60 -11.73 3.91 -4.41
C ASN A 60 -10.65 2.83 -4.56
N LEU A 61 -9.60 2.89 -3.74
CA LEU A 61 -8.51 1.95 -3.72
C LEU A 61 -8.55 1.16 -2.42
N ASN A 62 -8.64 -0.17 -2.51
CA ASN A 62 -8.40 -1.00 -1.33
C ASN A 62 -6.89 -1.04 -1.08
N VAL A 63 -6.50 -0.62 0.13
CA VAL A 63 -5.11 -0.65 0.61
C VAL A 63 -5.00 -1.79 1.63
N GLU A 64 -4.56 -2.96 1.16
CA GLU A 64 -4.42 -4.13 2.02
C GLU A 64 -2.99 -4.30 2.49
N VAL A 65 -2.83 -4.22 3.80
CA VAL A 65 -1.56 -4.44 4.48
C VAL A 65 -1.57 -5.85 5.05
N MET A 66 -0.55 -6.65 4.74
CA MET A 66 -0.43 -8.01 5.24
C MET A 66 0.85 -8.15 6.04
N THR A 67 0.72 -8.73 7.23
CA THR A 67 1.82 -8.83 8.19
C THR A 67 2.00 -10.29 8.62
N GLU A 68 3.23 -10.78 8.61
CA GLU A 68 3.56 -12.16 9.01
C GLU A 68 3.59 -12.34 10.52
N VAL A 69 3.88 -11.26 11.27
CA VAL A 69 3.91 -11.25 12.72
C VAL A 69 2.79 -10.34 13.22
N ALA A 70 2.03 -10.76 14.23
CA ALA A 70 1.02 -9.90 14.83
C ALA A 70 1.69 -8.58 15.27
N TRP A 71 1.38 -7.48 14.59
CA TRP A 71 1.79 -6.16 15.06
C TRP A 71 1.13 -5.92 16.40
N SER A 72 1.94 -5.75 17.44
CA SER A 72 1.49 -5.02 18.61
C SER A 72 1.32 -3.56 18.18
N ILE A 73 0.12 -3.19 17.77
CA ILE A 73 -0.26 -1.79 17.65
C ILE A 73 -0.30 -1.26 19.07
N ASP A 74 0.62 -0.36 19.40
CA ASP A 74 0.56 0.34 20.67
C ASP A 74 -0.42 1.49 20.48
N GLU A 75 -1.65 1.33 20.96
CA GLU A 75 -2.69 2.37 20.81
C GLU A 75 -2.30 3.71 21.45
N ALA A 76 -1.30 3.73 22.34
CA ALA A 76 -0.79 4.94 22.96
C ALA A 76 0.27 5.68 22.10
N ASP A 77 0.85 5.04 21.09
CA ASP A 77 1.94 5.60 20.28
C ASP A 77 1.68 5.43 18.77
N GLU A 78 0.84 6.32 18.24
CA GLU A 78 0.50 6.34 16.81
C GLU A 78 1.72 6.63 15.92
N GLU A 79 2.62 7.49 16.37
CA GLU A 79 3.82 7.88 15.62
C GLU A 79 4.75 6.67 15.45
N ALA A 80 5.00 5.92 16.53
CA ALA A 80 5.77 4.69 16.47
C ALA A 80 5.09 3.64 15.58
N ASN A 81 3.76 3.54 15.61
CA ASN A 81 3.03 2.64 14.72
C ASN A 81 3.16 3.06 13.25
N ASN A 82 3.04 4.36 12.95
CA ASN A 82 3.13 4.89 11.60
C ASN A 82 4.53 4.68 11.00
N ALA A 83 5.58 4.68 11.83
CA ALA A 83 6.96 4.39 11.40
C ALA A 83 7.25 2.91 11.12
N LYS A 84 6.37 1.97 11.54
CA LYS A 84 6.57 0.53 11.30
C LYS A 84 6.51 0.21 9.81
N LYS A 85 7.44 -0.63 9.35
CA LYS A 85 7.46 -1.12 7.97
C LYS A 85 6.42 -2.22 7.77
N VAL A 86 5.78 -2.20 6.59
CA VAL A 86 4.83 -3.22 6.18
C VAL A 86 5.54 -4.39 5.49
N ASP A 87 5.16 -5.63 5.82
CA ASP A 87 5.77 -6.81 5.19
C ASP A 87 5.32 -6.92 3.73
N LYS A 88 4.01 -6.78 3.52
CA LYS A 88 3.37 -6.82 2.21
C LYS A 88 2.28 -5.77 2.11
N LEU A 89 2.18 -5.18 0.93
CA LEU A 89 1.16 -4.22 0.53
C LEU A 89 0.54 -4.70 -0.77
N TYR A 90 -0.79 -4.76 -0.79
CA TYR A 90 -1.56 -5.01 -1.98
C TYR A 90 -2.56 -3.89 -2.20
N LEU A 91 -2.44 -3.22 -3.34
CA LEU A 91 -3.34 -2.16 -3.76
C LEU A 91 -4.14 -2.63 -4.96
N TYR A 92 -5.43 -2.37 -4.96
CA TYR A 92 -6.26 -2.56 -6.15
C TYR A 92 -7.45 -1.64 -6.15
N ARG A 93 -7.76 -1.10 -7.33
CA ARG A 93 -8.95 -0.26 -7.49
C ARG A 93 -10.20 -1.13 -7.37
N THR A 94 -11.24 -0.59 -6.77
CA THR A 94 -12.52 -1.29 -6.58
C THR A 94 -13.68 -0.32 -6.68
N ILE A 95 -14.83 -0.83 -7.12
CA ILE A 95 -16.13 -0.14 -7.01
C ILE A 95 -17.03 -0.78 -5.96
N ALA A 96 -16.60 -1.91 -5.39
CA ALA A 96 -17.32 -2.64 -4.35
C ALA A 96 -16.92 -2.20 -2.94
N GLY A 97 -15.81 -1.47 -2.80
CA GLY A 97 -15.21 -1.15 -1.51
C GLY A 97 -14.41 -2.33 -0.92
N PRO A 98 -14.15 -2.31 0.41
CA PRO A 98 -13.49 -3.38 1.14
C PRO A 98 -14.19 -4.74 0.97
N ARG A 99 -13.42 -5.83 1.01
CA ARG A 99 -13.96 -7.20 0.97
C ARG A 99 -14.35 -7.68 2.36
N ASP A 100 -15.32 -8.58 2.45
CA ASP A 100 -15.87 -9.08 3.73
C ASP A 100 -15.13 -10.32 4.27
N ASP A 101 -14.20 -10.89 3.49
CA ASP A 101 -13.49 -12.15 3.78
C ASP A 101 -12.04 -11.92 4.25
N VAL A 102 -11.79 -10.82 4.95
CA VAL A 102 -10.44 -10.41 5.38
C VAL A 102 -9.92 -11.39 6.45
N PRO A 103 -8.83 -12.15 6.17
CA PRO A 103 -8.23 -13.00 7.18
C PRO A 103 -7.50 -12.15 8.22
N GLY A 104 -7.31 -12.65 9.44
CA GLY A 104 -6.78 -11.87 10.57
C GLY A 104 -5.36 -11.31 10.43
N PHE A 105 -4.60 -11.73 9.41
CA PHE A 105 -3.27 -11.20 9.09
C PHE A 105 -3.29 -10.07 8.04
N VAL A 106 -4.48 -9.71 7.54
CA VAL A 106 -4.68 -8.61 6.61
C VAL A 106 -5.46 -7.50 7.29
N THR A 107 -4.98 -6.28 7.14
CA THR A 107 -5.71 -5.07 7.52
C THR A 107 -6.03 -4.30 6.25
N VAL A 108 -7.33 -4.06 6.01
CA VAL A 108 -7.77 -3.11 4.98
C VAL A 108 -7.80 -1.72 5.62
N LEU A 109 -7.06 -0.78 5.03
CA LEU A 109 -6.97 0.62 5.49
C LEU A 109 -7.92 1.53 4.74
#